data_AF-A0A527G3A6-F1
#
_entry.id   AF-A0A527G3A6-F1
#
_cell.length_a   1.000
_cell.length_b   1.000
_cell.length_c   1.000
_cell.angle_alpha   90.00
_cell.angle_beta   90.00
_cell.angle_gamma   90.00
#
_symmetry.space_group_name_H-M   'P 1'
#
loop_
_entity.id
_entity.type
_entity.pdbx_description
1 polymer ?
#
loop_
_entity_poly.entity_id
_entity_poly.type
_entity_poly.pdbx_seq_one_letter_code
_entity_poly.pdbx_strand_id
1 'polypeptide(L)' 'AEQASGELVGVIVQFGGQTPLKLADALEKAGIPILGTSPDMIDLAEDRDRFQKLLHKLNLSQPKNGIA' A
#
# COMPACT_ATOMS: atom_id res chain seq x y z
N ALA A 1 -21.89 -4.30 -7.06
CA ALA A 1 -22.74 -3.25 -7.66
C ALA A 1 -22.01 -2.62 -8.83
N GLU A 2 -20.87 -1.95 -8.61
CA GLU A 2 -20.10 -1.31 -9.69
C GLU A 2 -19.65 -2.25 -10.81
N GLN A 3 -19.22 -3.48 -10.50
CA GLN A 3 -18.87 -4.48 -11.53
C GLN A 3 -20.07 -4.93 -12.39
N ALA A 4 -21.30 -4.67 -11.95
CA ALA A 4 -22.52 -5.00 -12.68
C ALA A 4 -23.05 -3.82 -13.52
N SER A 5 -22.54 -2.60 -13.30
CA SER A 5 -22.96 -1.39 -14.03
C SER A 5 -22.01 -1.01 -15.19
N GLY A 6 -20.91 -1.74 -15.38
CA GLY A 6 -19.96 -1.52 -16.48
C GLY A 6 -18.61 -2.20 -16.25
N GLU A 7 -17.60 -1.84 -17.04
CA GLU A 7 -16.23 -2.30 -16.84
C GLU A 7 -15.58 -1.54 -15.66
N LEU A 8 -15.28 -2.26 -14.58
CA LEU A 8 -14.50 -1.72 -13.46
C LEU A 8 -13.02 -1.77 -13.80
N VAL A 9 -12.45 -0.64 -14.24
CA VAL A 9 -11.03 -0.51 -14.55
C VAL A 9 -10.16 -0.63 -13.28
N GLY A 10 -10.64 -0.08 -12.16
CA GLY A 10 -9.99 -0.21 -10.86
C GLY A 10 -10.34 0.91 -9.88
N VAL A 11 -9.70 0.86 -8.72
CA VAL A 11 -9.99 1.74 -7.58
C VAL A 11 -8.72 2.48 -7.13
N ILE A 12 -8.86 3.77 -6.84
CA ILE A 12 -7.81 4.61 -6.24
C ILE A 12 -8.10 4.71 -4.73
N VAL A 13 -7.17 4.22 -3.92
CA VAL A 13 -7.32 4.13 -2.45
C VAL A 13 -6.47 5.16 -1.70
N GLN A 14 -5.57 5.87 -2.39
CA GLN A 14 -4.51 6.68 -1.79
C GLN A 14 -4.97 8.09 -1.37
N PHE A 15 -6.16 8.54 -1.79
CA PHE A 15 -6.61 9.93 -1.60
C PHE A 15 -7.60 10.15 -0.45
N GLY A 16 -8.13 9.10 0.18
CA GLY A 16 -9.07 9.25 1.30
C GLY A 16 -8.44 9.06 2.69
N GLY A 17 -7.11 9.11 2.79
CA GLY A 17 -6.38 8.91 4.04
C GLY A 17 -6.40 7.45 4.52
N GLN A 18 -6.35 7.25 5.84
CA GLN A 18 -6.16 5.93 6.44
C GLN A 18 -7.33 4.96 6.23
N THR A 19 -8.56 5.47 6.12
CA THR A 19 -9.76 4.63 5.96
C THR A 19 -9.71 3.77 4.68
N PRO A 20 -9.54 4.33 3.47
CA PRO A 20 -9.40 3.51 2.26
C PRO A 20 -8.07 2.75 2.18
N LEU A 21 -6.98 3.27 2.76
CA LEU A 21 -5.71 2.54 2.81
C LEU A 21 -5.85 1.20 3.55
N LYS A 22 -6.58 1.18 4.67
CA LYS A 22 -6.88 -0.07 5.41
C LYS A 22 -7.77 -1.04 4.65
N LEU A 23 -8.50 -0.58 3.63
CA LEU A 23 -9.34 -1.43 2.79
C LEU A 23 -8.58 -1.99 1.57
N ALA A 24 -7.39 -1.47 1.27
CA ALA A 24 -6.63 -1.81 0.07
C ALA A 24 -6.34 -3.33 -0.01
N ASP A 25 -5.86 -3.94 1.07
CA ASP A 25 -5.58 -5.38 1.15
C ASP A 25 -6.86 -6.23 0.94
N ALA A 26 -7.98 -5.81 1.54
CA ALA A 26 -9.26 -6.52 1.38
C ALA A 26 -9.80 -6.42 -0.06
N LEU A 27 -9.64 -5.26 -0.70
CA LEU A 27 -10.05 -5.05 -2.10
C LEU A 27 -9.19 -5.88 -3.05
N GLU A 28 -7.87 -5.91 -2.86
CA GLU A 28 -6.95 -6.71 -3.66
C GLU A 28 -7.25 -8.21 -3.52
N LYS A 29 -7.49 -8.70 -2.29
CA LYS A 29 -7.93 -10.09 -2.02
C LYS A 29 -9.28 -10.43 -2.64
N ALA A 30 -10.16 -9.44 -2.80
CA ALA A 30 -11.43 -9.59 -3.52
C ALA A 30 -11.28 -9.55 -5.05
N GLY A 31 -10.04 -9.44 -5.57
CA GLY A 31 -9.76 -9.37 -6.99
C GLY A 31 -10.09 -8.02 -7.62
N ILE A 32 -10.22 -6.96 -6.81
CA ILE A 32 -10.50 -5.61 -7.30
C ILE A 32 -9.16 -4.95 -7.66
N PRO A 33 -8.95 -4.52 -8.92
CA PRO A 33 -7.71 -3.91 -9.33
C PRO A 33 -7.53 -2.55 -8.64
N ILE A 34 -6.41 -2.39 -7.93
CA ILE A 34 -6.01 -1.12 -7.32
C ILE A 34 -5.08 -0.39 -8.28
N LEU A 35 -5.41 0.88 -8.53
CA LEU A 35 -4.66 1.75 -9.42
C LEU A 35 -3.65 2.58 -8.63
N GLY A 36 -2.46 2.80 -9.18
CA GLY A 36 -1.38 3.58 -8.56
C GLY A 36 -0.45 2.72 -7.70
N THR A 37 -0.04 3.25 -6.55
CA THR A 37 0.84 2.53 -5.62
C THR A 37 0.14 1.29 -5.10
N SER A 38 0.80 0.12 -5.19
CA SER A 38 0.22 -1.14 -4.72
C SER A 38 0.06 -1.14 -3.19
N PRO A 39 -0.91 -1.92 -2.65
CA PRO A 39 -1.08 -2.09 -1.21
C PRO A 39 0.20 -2.53 -0.51
N ASP A 40 0.95 -3.48 -1.09
CA ASP A 40 2.23 -3.96 -0.54
C ASP A 40 3.29 -2.86 -0.46
N MET A 41 3.33 -1.92 -1.42
CA MET A 41 4.30 -0.82 -1.38
C MET A 41 3.92 0.24 -0.35
N ILE A 42 2.63 0.40 -0.05
CA ILE A 42 2.15 1.23 1.05
C ILE A 42 2.53 0.57 2.38
N ASP A 43 2.25 -0.72 2.54
CA ASP A 43 2.61 -1.49 3.73
C ASP A 43 4.13 -1.50 3.96
N LEU A 44 4.93 -1.68 2.91
CA LEU A 44 6.39 -1.56 2.98
C LEU A 44 6.85 -0.23 3.56
N ALA A 45 6.16 0.86 3.24
CA ALA A 45 6.51 2.20 3.70
C ALA A 45 6.04 2.47 5.14
N GLU A 46 4.92 1.87 5.56
CA GLU A 46 4.39 1.98 6.93
C GLU A 46 5.10 1.04 7.93
N ASP A 47 5.55 -0.13 7.46
CA ASP A 47 6.32 -1.09 8.26
C ASP A 47 7.77 -0.64 8.44
N ARG A 48 8.17 -0.47 9.70
CA ARG A 48 9.49 0.07 10.06
C ARG A 48 10.64 -0.83 9.64
N ASP A 49 10.49 -2.15 9.74
CA ASP A 49 11.53 -3.12 9.39
C ASP A 49 11.71 -3.17 7.86
N ARG A 50 10.60 -3.30 7.13
CA ARG A 50 10.60 -3.32 5.66
C ARG A 50 11.14 -2.01 5.09
N PHE A 51 10.73 -0.89 5.65
CA PHE A 51 11.21 0.42 5.23
C PHE A 51 12.71 0.59 5.52
N GLN A 52 13.17 0.20 6.72
CA GLN A 52 14.60 0.21 7.06
C GLN A 52 15.41 -0.64 6.07
N LYS A 53 14.97 -1.87 5.79
CA LYS A 53 15.62 -2.76 4.81
C LYS A 53 15.68 -2.13 3.41
N LEU A 54 14.61 -1.44 2.99
CA LEU A 54 14.61 -0.72 1.72
C LEU A 54 15.64 0.41 1.71
N LEU A 55 15.72 1.23 2.76
CA LEU A 55 16.73 2.31 2.85
C LEU A 55 18.15 1.77 2.79
N HIS A 56 18.45 0.67 3.50
CA HIS A 56 19.74 -0.01 3.43
C HIS A 56 20.05 -0.52 2.02
N LYS A 57 19.08 -1.14 1.36
CA LYS A 57 19.23 -1.60 -0.04
C LYS A 57 19.53 -0.45 -1.00
N LEU A 58 18.98 0.73 -0.75
CA LEU A 58 19.16 1.93 -1.57
C LEU A 58 20.37 2.79 -1.16
N ASN A 59 21.16 2.37 -0.16
CA ASN A 59 22.26 3.15 0.42
C ASN A 59 21.83 4.56 0.87
N LEU A 60 20.63 4.68 1.45
CA LEU A 60 20.13 5.93 2.00
C LEU A 60 20.41 6.02 3.50
N SER A 61 20.68 7.22 3.99
CA SER A 61 20.96 7.46 5.41
C SER A 61 19.68 7.38 6.25
N GLN A 62 19.76 6.69 7.38
CA GLN A 62 18.69 6.62 8.38
C GLN A 62 19.30 6.84 9.78
N PRO A 63 18.64 7.61 10.69
CA PRO A 63 19.06 7.69 12.08
C PRO A 63 19.07 6.31 12.75
N LYS A 64 19.94 6.12 13.76
CA LYS A 64 19.97 4.87 14.54
C LYS A 64 18.59 4.60 15.15
N ASN A 65 18.04 3.43 14.82
CA ASN A 65 16.74 2.95 15.26
C ASN A 65 16.83 1.45 15.60
N GLY A 66 15.82 0.92 16.28
CA GLY A 66 15.72 -0.49 16.63
C GLY A 66 14.26 -0.86 16.89
N ILE A 67 13.92 -2.10 16.57
CA ILE A 67 12.63 -2.70 16.90
C ILE A 67 12.83 -3.39 18.25
N ALA A 68 12.13 -2.92 19.27
CA ALA A 68 12.14 -3.53 20.61
C ALA A 68 11.32 -4.83 20.62
#